data_AF-A0A0W0FIF0-F1
#
_entry.id   AF-A0A0W0FIF0-F1
#
_cell.length_a   1.000
_cell.length_b   1.000
_cell.length_c   1.000
_cell.angle_alpha   90.00
_cell.angle_beta   90.00
_cell.angle_gamma   90.00
#
_symmetry.space_group_name_H-M   'P 1'
#
loop_
_entity.id
_entity.type
_entity.pdbx_description
1 polymer ?
#
loop_
_entity_poly.entity_id
_entity_poly.type
_entity_poly.pdbx_seq_one_letter_code
_entity_poly.pdbx_strand_id
1 'polypeptide(L)'
;MALAPWGVLAGGKLRTDAEEQKRLESGEQGRKVFSSEWMRNDVEVKVSRALEKVAAEVGATSIASVAIAYMMQNTTHVFPIIGGRKVEQLQ
;
A
#
# COMPACT_ATOMS: atom_id res chain seq x y z
N MET A 1 -12.15 7.68 -21.96
CA MET A 1 -10.73 7.36 -21.68
C MET A 1 -10.66 6.79 -20.27
N ALA A 2 -9.98 5.66 -20.06
CA ALA A 2 -9.85 5.02 -18.75
C ALA A 2 -8.38 5.05 -18.28
N LEU A 3 -8.17 5.10 -16.96
CA LEU A 3 -6.84 5.16 -16.34
C LEU A 3 -6.52 3.85 -15.63
N ALA A 4 -5.35 3.29 -15.89
CA ALA A 4 -4.85 2.09 -15.20
C ALA A 4 -3.55 2.39 -14.45
N PRO A 5 -3.62 3.10 -13.30
CA PRO A 5 -2.44 3.49 -12.55
C PRO A 5 -1.75 2.27 -11.92
N TRP A 6 -0.42 2.25 -12.00
CA TRP A 6 0.43 1.28 -11.32
C TRP A 6 1.16 1.95 -10.14
N GLY A 7 1.66 1.16 -9.19
CA GLY A 7 2.38 1.69 -8.02
C GLY A 7 1.49 2.29 -6.92
N VAL A 8 0.20 1.95 -6.92
CA VAL A 8 -0.85 2.48 -6.02
C VAL A 8 -0.50 2.31 -4.53
N LEU A 9 0.23 1.25 -4.19
CA LEU A 9 0.68 0.95 -2.82
C LEU A 9 2.15 1.31 -2.56
N ALA A 10 2.74 2.19 -3.37
CA ALA A 10 4.12 2.67 -3.24
C ALA A 10 5.17 1.53 -3.13
N GLY A 11 5.04 0.48 -3.93
CA GLY A 11 5.95 -0.67 -3.87
C GLY A 11 5.77 -1.57 -2.64
N GLY A 12 4.61 -1.49 -1.97
CA GLY A 12 4.31 -2.22 -0.74
C GLY A 12 4.77 -1.50 0.52
N LYS A 13 5.04 -0.20 0.43
CA LYS A 13 5.46 0.66 1.55
C LYS A 13 4.31 1.33 2.27
N LEU A 14 3.09 1.31 1.72
CA LEU A 14 1.89 1.65 2.50
C LEU A 14 1.51 0.42 3.32
N ARG A 15 2.07 0.33 4.53
CA ARG A 15 1.85 -0.77 5.48
C ARG A 15 1.94 -0.28 6.91
N THR A 16 1.30 -0.99 7.82
CA THR A 16 1.32 -0.69 9.26
C THR A 16 2.67 -1.00 9.88
N ASP A 17 2.92 -0.45 11.08
CA ASP A 17 4.13 -0.74 11.86
C ASP A 17 4.23 -2.25 12.21
N ALA A 18 3.09 -2.92 12.44
CA ALA A 18 3.05 -4.36 12.66
C ALA A 18 3.43 -5.18 11.41
N GLU A 19 2.99 -4.76 10.24
CA GLU A 19 3.36 -5.41 8.97
C GLU A 19 4.83 -5.18 8.60
N GLU A 20 5.39 -4.02 8.92
CA GLU A 20 6.83 -3.75 8.79
C GLU A 20 7.64 -4.74 9.64
N GLN A 21 7.27 -4.91 10.91
CA GLN A 21 7.95 -5.82 11.83
C GLN A 21 7.89 -7.27 11.33
N LYS A 22 6.73 -7.75 10.85
CA LYS A 22 6.61 -9.08 10.23
C LYS A 22 7.51 -9.26 9.01
N ARG A 23 7.75 -8.20 8.22
CA ARG A 23 8.67 -8.25 7.08
C ARG A 23 10.13 -8.30 7.51
N LEU A 24 10.49 -7.59 8.58
CA LEU A 24 11.83 -7.69 9.19
C LEU A 24 12.11 -9.12 9.67
N GLU A 25 11.15 -9.75 10.35
CA GLU A 25 11.28 -11.12 10.87
C GLU A 25 11.34 -12.18 9.77
N SER A 26 10.54 -12.02 8.72
CA SER A 26 10.50 -12.97 7.59
C SER A 26 11.59 -12.74 6.54
N GLY A 27 12.32 -11.62 6.61
CA GLY A 27 13.26 -11.20 5.57
C GLY A 27 12.58 -10.81 4.25
N GLU A 28 11.28 -10.52 4.25
CA GLU A 28 10.53 -10.18 3.04
C GLU A 28 10.80 -8.74 2.60
N GLN A 29 11.56 -8.57 1.51
CA GLN A 29 11.98 -7.24 1.04
C GLN A 29 11.11 -6.63 -0.08
N GLY A 30 9.94 -7.20 -0.38
CA GLY A 30 9.06 -6.67 -1.44
C GLY A 30 9.68 -6.63 -2.85
N ARG A 31 9.29 -5.63 -3.65
CA ARG A 31 9.75 -5.44 -5.04
C ARG A 31 10.88 -4.41 -5.08
N LYS A 32 12.06 -4.81 -5.60
CA LYS A 32 13.26 -3.98 -5.68
C LYS A 32 13.62 -3.45 -7.08
N VAL A 33 12.70 -3.54 -8.04
CA VAL A 33 12.96 -3.22 -9.46
C VAL A 33 13.35 -1.75 -9.66
N PHE A 34 12.77 -0.83 -8.87
CA PHE A 34 12.98 0.62 -9.00
C PHE A 34 13.73 1.25 -7.83
N SER A 35 14.06 0.46 -6.80
CA SER A 35 14.77 0.91 -5.59
C SER A 35 15.33 -0.30 -4.85
N SER A 36 16.59 -0.24 -4.42
CA SER A 36 17.17 -1.22 -3.49
C SER A 36 16.59 -1.11 -2.08
N GLU A 37 16.13 0.10 -1.72
CA GLU A 37 15.56 0.44 -0.41
C GLU A 37 14.11 -0.06 -0.32
N TRP A 38 13.93 -1.10 0.50
CA TRP A 38 12.63 -1.75 0.71
C TRP A 38 11.95 -1.36 2.03
N MET A 39 12.72 -0.82 2.99
CA MET A 39 12.21 -0.30 4.24
C MET A 39 11.50 1.05 4.01
N ARG A 40 10.55 1.37 4.89
CA ARG A 40 9.89 2.68 4.89
C ARG A 40 10.86 3.75 5.43
N ASN A 41 10.91 4.91 4.79
CA ASN A 41 11.53 6.12 5.34
C ASN A 41 10.54 6.90 6.22
N ASP A 42 11.00 7.98 6.86
CA ASP A 42 10.18 8.78 7.78
C ASP A 42 8.91 9.35 7.15
N VAL A 43 8.95 9.70 5.86
CA VAL A 43 7.78 10.21 5.14
C VAL A 43 6.77 9.07 4.92
N GLU A 44 7.24 7.91 4.49
CA GLU A 44 6.41 6.72 4.25
C GLU A 44 5.78 6.22 5.56
N VAL A 45 6.49 6.31 6.69
CA VAL A 45 5.94 6.03 8.03
C VAL A 45 4.85 7.03 8.40
N LYS A 46 5.09 8.33 8.23
CA LYS A 46 4.08 9.37 8.51
C LYS A 46 2.82 9.19 7.66
N VAL A 47 2.97 8.90 6.37
CA VAL A 47 1.85 8.62 5.46
C VAL A 47 1.09 7.36 5.89
N SER A 48 1.79 6.27 6.24
CA SER A 48 1.15 5.04 6.70
C SER A 48 0.29 5.27 7.95
N ARG A 49 0.81 6.02 8.93
CA ARG A 49 0.06 6.37 10.16
C ARG A 49 -1.14 7.27 9.88
N ALA A 50 -1.02 8.18 8.92
CA ALA A 50 -2.17 8.98 8.47
C ALA A 50 -3.26 8.10 7.84
N LEU A 51 -2.87 7.11 7.03
CA LEU A 51 -3.80 6.15 6.46
C LEU A 51 -4.43 5.25 7.54
N GLU A 52 -3.71 4.88 8.60
CA GLU A 52 -4.28 4.15 9.74
C GLU A 52 -5.39 4.96 10.43
N LYS A 53 -5.17 6.26 10.62
CA LYS A 53 -6.20 7.15 11.17
C LYS A 53 -7.45 7.18 10.28
N VAL A 54 -7.28 7.37 8.97
CA VAL A 54 -8.40 7.38 8.02
C VAL A 54 -9.10 6.02 7.99
N ALA A 55 -8.36 4.93 8.00
CA ALA A 55 -8.92 3.58 8.05
C ALA A 55 -9.82 3.38 9.27
N ALA A 56 -9.40 3.88 10.44
CA ALA A 56 -10.22 3.84 11.65
C ALA A 56 -11.49 4.69 11.53
N GLU A 57 -11.41 5.88 10.92
CA GLU A 57 -12.56 6.78 10.73
C GLU A 57 -13.60 6.21 9.77
N VAL A 58 -13.17 5.52 8.70
CA VAL A 58 -14.08 4.96 7.68
C VAL A 58 -14.42 3.49 7.91
N GLY A 59 -13.87 2.86 8.95
CA GLY A 59 -14.07 1.43 9.25
C GLY A 59 -13.44 0.48 8.23
N ALA A 60 -12.35 0.90 7.57
CA ALA A 60 -11.64 0.05 6.61
C ALA A 60 -10.81 -1.03 7.33
N THR A 61 -10.78 -2.24 6.76
CA THR A 61 -10.02 -3.38 7.29
C THR A 61 -8.52 -3.27 7.06
N SER A 62 -8.08 -2.49 6.07
CA SER A 62 -6.66 -2.27 5.78
C SER A 62 -6.39 -0.86 5.27
N ILE A 63 -5.20 -0.34 5.53
CA ILE A 63 -4.77 0.95 4.98
C ILE A 63 -4.52 0.90 3.47
N ALA A 64 -4.25 -0.28 2.92
CA ALA A 64 -4.15 -0.50 1.47
C ALA A 64 -5.49 -0.26 0.79
N SER A 65 -6.59 -0.71 1.39
CA SER A 65 -7.96 -0.47 0.88
C SER A 65 -8.27 1.02 0.81
N VAL A 66 -7.83 1.81 1.80
CA VAL A 66 -7.98 3.27 1.79
C VAL A 66 -7.20 3.91 0.64
N ALA A 67 -5.93 3.53 0.44
CA ALA A 67 -5.10 4.06 -0.65
C ALA A 67 -5.67 3.73 -2.04
N ILE A 68 -6.17 2.51 -2.22
CA ILE A 68 -6.82 2.07 -3.47
C ILE A 68 -8.10 2.86 -3.71
N ALA A 69 -8.96 2.98 -2.69
CA ALA A 69 -10.22 3.72 -2.79
C ALA A 69 -9.97 5.20 -3.11
N TYR A 70 -8.99 5.84 -2.48
CA TYR A 70 -8.58 7.21 -2.78
C TYR A 70 -8.20 7.37 -4.25
N MET A 71 -7.37 6.46 -4.78
CA MET A 71 -6.98 6.50 -6.20
C MET A 71 -8.17 6.31 -7.14
N MET A 72 -9.07 5.38 -6.83
CA MET A 72 -10.27 5.11 -7.63
C MET A 72 -11.25 6.29 -7.64
N GLN A 73 -11.29 7.09 -6.58
CA GLN A 73 -12.21 8.22 -6.43
C GLN A 73 -11.66 9.54 -6.98
N ASN A 74 -10.39 9.60 -7.40
CA ASN A 74 -9.79 10.81 -7.97
C ASN A 74 -10.46 11.27 -9.28
N THR A 75 -10.97 10.34 -10.08
CA THR A 75 -11.72 10.63 -11.31
C THR A 75 -12.53 9.41 -11.76
N THR A 76 -13.38 9.57 -12.77
CA THR A 76 -14.14 8.45 -13.35
C THR A 76 -13.23 7.48 -14.11
N HIS A 77 -13.60 6.20 -14.14
CA HIS A 77 -12.93 5.15 -14.94
C HIS A 77 -11.46 4.89 -14.56
N VAL A 78 -11.16 4.80 -13.26
CA VAL A 78 -9.85 4.41 -12.73
C VAL A 78 -9.86 2.93 -12.32
N PHE A 79 -8.96 2.14 -12.90
CA PHE A 79 -8.81 0.70 -12.66
C PHE A 79 -7.37 0.40 -12.23
N PRO A 80 -7.08 0.49 -10.92
CA PRO A 80 -5.70 0.38 -10.44
C PRO A 80 -5.12 -1.02 -10.67
N ILE A 81 -3.85 -1.08 -11.07
CA ILE A 81 -3.12 -2.34 -11.22
C ILE A 81 -2.53 -2.74 -9.87
N ILE A 82 -3.13 -3.75 -9.22
CA ILE A 82 -2.71 -4.26 -7.91
C ILE A 82 -1.78 -5.46 -8.11
N GLY A 83 -0.54 -5.35 -7.61
CA GLY A 83 0.46 -6.42 -7.70
C GLY A 83 0.58 -7.18 -6.38
N GLY A 84 0.54 -8.51 -6.45
CA GLY A 84 0.82 -9.41 -5.33
C GLY A 84 1.92 -10.42 -5.69
N ARG A 85 2.53 -11.03 -4.66
CA ARG A 85 3.49 -12.14 -4.74
C ARG A 85 3.05 -13.36 -3.92
N LYS A 86 2.00 -13.21 -3.10
CA LYS A 86 1.46 -14.26 -2.25
C LYS A 86 -0.06 -14.29 -2.40
N VAL A 87 -0.66 -15.46 -2.20
CA VAL A 87 -2.10 -15.66 -2.41
C VAL A 87 -2.93 -14.83 -1.42
N GLU A 88 -2.42 -14.64 -0.20
CA GLU A 88 -3.10 -13.88 0.85
C GLU A 88 -3.26 -12.39 0.49
N GLN A 89 -2.49 -11.89 -0.48
CA GLN A 89 -2.57 -10.49 -0.94
C GLN A 89 -3.73 -10.23 -1.91
N LEU A 90 -4.49 -11.28 -2.28
CA LEU A 90 -5.70 -11.17 -3.09
C LEU A 90 -6.96 -11.00 -2.24
N GLN A 91 -6.86 -11.16 -0.92
CA GLN A 91 -7.97 -11.06 0.04
C GLN A 91 -7.92 -9.70 0.75
#